data_AF-A0A936ALC9-F1
#
_entry.id   AF-A0A936ALC9-F1
#
_cell.length_a   1.000
_cell.length_b   1.000
_cell.length_c   1.000
_cell.angle_alpha   90.00
_cell.angle_beta   90.00
_cell.angle_gamma   90.00
#
_symmetry.space_group_name_H-M   'P 1'
#
loop_
_entity.id
_entity.type
_entity.pdbx_description
1 polymer ?
#
loop_
_entity_poly.entity_id
_entity_poly.type
_entity_poly.pdbx_seq_one_letter_code
_entity_poly.pdbx_strand_id
1 'polypeptide(L)'
;MANILADYERQQQKIVPRRATLHDVGSGLTHKRIICWKRYAEGKLPDQIARETHHSVEAVDIYLGKFDRVRHCLEQGMSPAEIAFTLSCSLGLVNQYLAIDEELKLVKQHVAKTAREEKND
;
A
#
# COMPACT_ATOMS: atom_id res chain seq x y z
N MET A 1 14.43 19.48 -18.09
CA MET A 1 13.10 18.83 -18.09
C MET A 1 12.77 18.18 -16.74
N ALA A 2 12.80 18.92 -15.63
CA ALA A 2 12.44 18.39 -14.29
C ALA A 2 11.36 19.22 -13.58
N ASN A 3 11.01 20.41 -14.10
CA ASN A 3 10.12 21.36 -13.42
C ASN A 3 8.63 21.19 -13.74
N ILE A 4 8.29 20.67 -14.92
CA ILE A 4 6.88 20.59 -15.36
C ILE A 4 6.10 19.54 -14.55
N LEU A 5 6.78 18.48 -14.09
CA LEU A 5 6.15 17.35 -13.42
C LEU A 5 5.84 17.64 -11.95
N ALA A 6 6.72 18.34 -11.25
CA ALA A 6 6.49 18.74 -9.85
C ALA A 6 5.33 19.74 -9.72
N ASP A 7 5.19 20.64 -10.70
CA ASP A 7 4.06 21.57 -10.76
C ASP A 7 2.75 20.83 -11.09
N TYR A 8 2.80 19.82 -11.96
CA TYR A 8 1.65 18.96 -12.26
C TYR A 8 1.20 18.13 -11.03
N GLU A 9 2.14 17.53 -10.29
CA GLU A 9 1.84 16.75 -9.07
C GLU A 9 1.29 17.62 -7.94
N ARG A 10 1.76 18.87 -7.81
CA ARG A 10 1.22 19.85 -6.85
C ARG A 10 -0.16 20.34 -7.24
N GLN A 11 -0.42 20.59 -8.53
CA GLN A 11 -1.72 21.04 -9.01
C GLN A 11 -2.78 19.94 -8.97
N GLN A 12 -2.42 18.69 -9.22
CA GLN A 12 -3.35 17.57 -9.32
C GLN A 12 -3.43 16.71 -8.05
N GLN A 13 -2.65 17.03 -7.01
CA GLN A 13 -2.47 16.22 -5.77
C GLN A 13 -2.26 14.71 -6.03
N LYS A 14 -1.73 14.36 -7.20
CA LYS A 14 -1.62 12.98 -7.67
C LYS A 14 -0.16 12.71 -7.97
N ILE A 15 0.45 11.90 -7.12
CA ILE A 15 1.84 11.46 -7.27
C ILE A 15 1.92 10.57 -8.51
N VAL A 16 2.84 10.87 -9.43
CA VAL A 16 3.11 10.04 -10.61
C VAL A 16 4.16 8.99 -10.21
N PRO A 17 3.80 7.71 -10.05
CA PRO A 17 4.75 6.69 -9.61
C PRO A 17 5.78 6.43 -10.73
N ARG A 18 7.01 6.89 -10.51
CA ARG A 18 8.14 6.66 -11.42
C ARG A 18 8.94 5.42 -11.01
N ARG A 19 9.44 4.70 -12.02
CA ARG A 19 10.24 3.46 -11.92
C ARG A 19 11.45 3.56 -10.97
N ALA A 20 12.10 4.73 -10.90
CA ALA A 20 13.26 4.96 -10.03
C ALA A 20 12.89 5.21 -8.55
N THR A 21 11.70 5.74 -8.25
CA THR A 21 11.23 5.91 -6.86
C THR A 21 10.73 4.59 -6.26
N LEU A 22 10.53 3.58 -7.11
CA LEU A 22 10.04 2.26 -6.73
C LEU A 22 11.16 1.30 -6.28
N HIS A 23 12.39 1.49 -6.78
CA HIS A 23 13.46 0.48 -6.68
C HIS A 23 14.74 0.93 -5.97
N ASP A 24 14.94 2.22 -5.70
CA ASP A 24 16.15 2.68 -5.00
C ASP A 24 15.92 2.86 -3.49
N VAL A 25 16.81 2.23 -2.73
CA VAL A 25 17.03 2.34 -1.27
C VAL A 25 16.27 1.33 -0.38
N GLY A 26 16.60 0.05 -0.53
CA GLY A 26 17.22 -0.72 0.56
C GLY A 26 16.40 -1.15 1.77
N SER A 27 15.09 -0.89 1.83
CA SER A 27 14.23 -1.39 2.91
C SER A 27 13.13 -2.26 2.31
N GLY A 28 12.97 -3.50 2.78
CA GLY A 28 11.83 -4.38 2.39
C GLY A 28 10.44 -3.79 2.69
N LEU A 29 10.40 -2.57 3.22
CA LEU A 29 9.26 -1.68 3.36
C LEU A 29 8.68 -1.21 2.04
N THR A 30 9.51 -0.80 1.08
CA THR A 30 9.03 -0.30 -0.22
C THR A 30 8.32 -1.40 -0.97
N HIS A 31 8.91 -2.61 -1.00
CA HIS A 31 8.38 -3.74 -1.75
C HIS A 31 7.02 -4.23 -1.22
N LYS A 32 6.87 -4.32 0.12
CA LYS A 32 5.58 -4.63 0.78
C LYS A 32 4.50 -3.61 0.42
N ARG A 33 4.84 -2.32 0.52
CA ARG A 33 3.91 -1.23 0.20
C ARG A 33 3.42 -1.33 -1.24
N ILE A 34 4.33 -1.56 -2.19
CA ILE A 34 3.99 -1.69 -3.62
C ILE A 34 3.06 -2.87 -3.86
N ILE A 35 3.37 -4.04 -3.29
CA ILE A 35 2.54 -5.25 -3.43
C ILE A 35 1.13 -4.98 -2.87
N CYS A 36 1.03 -4.45 -1.65
CA CYS A 36 -0.26 -4.16 -1.02
C CYS A 36 -1.03 -3.09 -1.82
N TRP A 37 -0.37 -2.03 -2.27
CA TRP A 37 -0.99 -0.98 -3.06
C TRP A 37 -1.59 -1.52 -4.37
N LYS A 38 -0.81 -2.28 -5.13
CA LYS A 38 -1.28 -2.91 -6.37
C LYS A 38 -2.49 -3.82 -6.13
N ARG A 39 -2.53 -4.52 -4.98
CA ARG A 39 -3.66 -5.37 -4.65
C ARG A 39 -4.91 -4.58 -4.25
N TYR A 40 -4.82 -3.69 -3.26
CA TYR A 40 -5.99 -3.09 -2.62
C TYR A 40 -6.41 -1.72 -3.17
N ALA A 41 -5.51 -1.00 -3.85
CA ALA A 41 -5.83 0.26 -4.52
C ALA A 41 -6.09 0.06 -6.02
N GLU A 42 -5.26 -0.75 -6.70
CA GLU A 42 -5.41 -1.00 -8.16
C GLU A 42 -6.27 -2.25 -8.48
N GLY A 43 -6.56 -3.12 -7.50
CA GLY A 43 -7.38 -4.32 -7.70
C GLY A 43 -6.69 -5.46 -8.46
N LYS A 44 -5.36 -5.41 -8.60
CA LYS A 44 -4.60 -6.40 -9.39
C LYS A 44 -4.60 -7.79 -8.77
N LEU A 45 -4.47 -8.80 -9.61
CA LEU A 45 -4.34 -10.19 -9.19
C LEU A 45 -2.90 -10.53 -8.77
N PRO A 46 -2.68 -11.49 -7.86
CA PRO A 46 -1.34 -11.85 -7.38
C PRO A 46 -0.34 -12.21 -8.50
N ASP A 47 -0.79 -12.87 -9.56
CA ASP A 47 0.04 -13.23 -10.73
C ASP A 47 0.50 -11.99 -11.53
N GLN A 48 -0.36 -10.99 -11.66
CA GLN A 48 -0.01 -9.71 -12.28
C GLN A 48 1.00 -8.94 -11.42
N ILE A 49 0.77 -8.91 -10.10
CA ILE A 49 1.67 -8.26 -9.14
C ILE A 49 3.03 -8.94 -9.16
N ALA A 50 3.08 -10.27 -9.18
CA ALA A 50 4.30 -11.06 -9.24
C ALA A 50 5.14 -10.68 -10.46
N ARG A 51 4.52 -10.62 -11.65
CA ARG A 51 5.17 -10.20 -12.89
C ARG A 51 5.69 -8.77 -12.83
N GLU A 52 4.89 -7.83 -12.34
CA GLU A 52 5.27 -6.40 -12.27
C GLU A 52 6.36 -6.11 -11.23
N THR A 53 6.38 -6.89 -10.15
CA THR A 53 7.31 -6.70 -9.03
C THR A 53 8.51 -7.65 -9.09
N HIS A 54 8.62 -8.48 -10.13
CA HIS A 54 9.69 -9.48 -10.31
C HIS A 54 9.79 -10.44 -9.11
N HIS A 55 8.63 -10.90 -8.62
CA HIS A 55 8.51 -11.85 -7.50
C HIS A 55 7.83 -13.13 -7.98
N SER A 56 7.96 -14.21 -7.20
CA SER A 56 7.10 -15.37 -7.38
C SER A 56 5.69 -15.08 -6.84
N VAL A 57 4.69 -15.80 -7.34
CA VAL A 57 3.31 -15.65 -6.84
C VAL A 57 3.23 -16.01 -5.36
N GLU A 58 3.94 -17.05 -4.94
CA GLU A 58 4.02 -17.49 -3.55
C GLU A 58 4.60 -16.40 -2.65
N ALA A 59 5.63 -15.68 -3.10
CA ALA A 59 6.20 -14.57 -2.36
C ALA A 59 5.19 -13.42 -2.20
N VAL A 60 4.45 -13.09 -3.27
CA VAL A 60 3.38 -12.08 -3.24
C VAL A 60 2.28 -12.50 -2.25
N ASP A 61 1.83 -13.75 -2.30
CA ASP A 61 0.80 -14.26 -1.40
C ASP A 61 1.24 -14.23 0.07
N ILE A 62 2.51 -14.51 0.36
CA ILE A 62 3.04 -14.38 1.73
C ILE A 62 2.96 -12.92 2.22
N TYR A 63 3.28 -11.95 1.37
CA TYR A 63 3.18 -10.54 1.73
C TYR A 63 1.73 -10.11 1.95
N LEU A 64 0.83 -10.43 1.02
CA LEU A 64 -0.59 -10.09 1.11
C LEU A 64 -1.24 -10.78 2.31
N GLY A 65 -0.98 -12.07 2.51
CA GLY A 65 -1.51 -12.82 3.65
C GLY A 65 -1.04 -12.30 5.00
N LYS A 66 0.20 -11.81 5.12
CA LYS A 66 0.66 -11.14 6.36
C LYS A 66 -0.08 -9.82 6.58
N PHE A 67 -0.25 -9.02 5.54
CA PHE A 67 -0.99 -7.77 5.63
C PHE A 67 -2.45 -7.99 6.02
N ASP A 68 -3.13 -8.96 5.39
CA ASP A 68 -4.52 -9.31 5.71
C ASP A 68 -4.69 -9.76 7.16
N ARG A 69 -3.77 -10.58 7.68
CA ARG A 69 -3.81 -11.01 9.08
C ARG A 69 -3.62 -9.85 10.05
N VAL A 70 -2.67 -8.93 9.78
CA VAL A 70 -2.47 -7.73 10.60
C VAL A 70 -3.73 -6.87 10.62
N ARG A 71 -4.34 -6.63 9.45
CA ARG A 71 -5.60 -5.87 9.36
C ARG A 71 -6.73 -6.54 10.11
N HIS A 72 -6.90 -7.85 9.94
CA HIS A 72 -7.94 -8.58 10.62
C HIS A 72 -7.81 -8.46 12.14
N CYS A 73 -6.61 -8.64 12.69
CA CYS A 73 -6.38 -8.46 14.13
C CYS A 73 -6.65 -7.02 14.60
N LEU A 74 -6.29 -6.01 13.80
CA LEU A 74 -6.63 -4.61 14.09
C LEU A 74 -8.15 -4.39 14.12
N GLU A 75 -8.88 -4.96 13.17
CA GLU A 75 -10.35 -4.89 13.10
C GLU A 75 -11.02 -5.60 14.29
N GLN A 76 -10.35 -6.58 14.91
CA GLN A 76 -10.78 -7.19 16.18
C GLN A 76 -10.43 -6.35 17.43
N GLY A 77 -9.82 -5.17 17.26
CA GLY A 77 -9.49 -4.26 18.35
C GLY A 77 -8.18 -4.57 19.08
N MET A 78 -7.33 -5.45 18.53
CA MET A 78 -6.02 -5.74 19.11
C MET A 78 -5.06 -4.55 18.96
N SER A 79 -4.26 -4.28 19.98
CA SER A 79 -3.17 -3.31 19.93
C SER A 79 -2.01 -3.81 19.06
N PRO A 80 -1.15 -2.93 18.50
CA PRO A 80 -0.01 -3.36 17.68
C PRO A 80 0.94 -4.36 18.37
N ALA A 81 1.09 -4.27 19.69
CA ALA A 81 1.90 -5.21 20.47
C ALA A 81 1.24 -6.60 20.56
N GLU A 82 -0.07 -6.67 20.78
CA GLU A 82 -0.84 -7.92 20.78
C GLU A 82 -0.85 -8.57 19.40
N ILE A 83 -0.94 -7.78 18.33
CA ILE A 83 -0.84 -8.27 16.96
C ILE A 83 0.55 -8.87 16.71
N ALA A 84 1.61 -8.17 17.11
CA ALA A 84 2.99 -8.64 16.95
C ALA A 84 3.21 -9.99 17.66
N PHE A 85 2.70 -10.10 18.89
CA PHE A 85 2.73 -11.34 19.66
C PHE A 85 1.92 -12.46 18.97
N THR A 86 0.66 -12.18 18.61
CA THR A 86 -0.27 -13.15 18.01
C THR A 86 0.24 -13.70 16.67
N LEU A 87 0.81 -12.83 15.84
CA LEU A 87 1.30 -13.20 14.51
C LEU A 87 2.78 -13.62 14.51
N SER A 88 3.41 -13.70 15.69
CA SER A 88 4.84 -14.04 15.85
C SER A 88 5.74 -13.20 14.92
N CYS A 89 5.52 -11.89 14.90
CA CYS A 89 6.27 -10.96 14.08
C CYS A 89 6.77 -9.76 14.90
N SER A 90 7.72 -9.00 14.35
CA SER A 90 8.25 -7.84 15.07
C SER A 90 7.20 -6.72 15.12
N LEU A 91 7.16 -5.98 16.22
CA LEU A 91 6.33 -4.77 16.35
C LEU A 91 6.61 -3.78 15.22
N GLY A 92 7.87 -3.65 14.82
CA GLY A 92 8.25 -2.85 13.66
C GLY A 92 7.54 -3.31 12.38
N LEU A 93 7.46 -4.62 12.11
CA LEU A 93 6.76 -5.13 10.93
C LEU A 93 5.25 -4.85 10.98
N VAL A 94 4.63 -5.00 12.15
CA VAL A 94 3.21 -4.66 12.34
C VAL A 94 2.97 -3.19 12.03
N ASN A 95 3.75 -2.29 12.63
CA ASN A 95 3.62 -0.85 12.40
C ASN A 95 3.79 -0.46 10.93
N GLN A 96 4.66 -1.15 10.20
CA GLN A 96 4.81 -0.94 8.75
C GLN A 96 3.53 -1.28 7.99
N TYR A 97 2.89 -2.41 8.31
CA TYR A 97 1.63 -2.80 7.67
C TYR A 97 0.46 -1.91 8.10
N LEU A 98 0.43 -1.46 9.35
CA LEU A 98 -0.58 -0.50 9.83
C LEU A 98 -0.46 0.83 9.09
N ALA A 99 0.76 1.34 8.89
CA ALA A 99 0.98 2.56 8.09
C ALA A 99 0.48 2.40 6.65
N ILE A 100 0.73 1.25 6.02
CA ILE A 100 0.22 0.95 4.67
C ILE A 100 -1.32 0.92 4.66
N ASP A 101 -1.96 0.35 5.68
CA ASP A 101 -3.43 0.31 5.77
C ASP A 101 -4.04 1.71 5.94
N GLU A 102 -3.41 2.57 6.74
CA GLU A 102 -3.82 3.97 6.90
C GLU A 102 -3.70 4.75 5.59
N GLU A 103 -2.57 4.62 4.87
CA GLU A 103 -2.38 5.20 3.54
C GLU A 103 -3.49 4.77 2.56
N LEU A 104 -3.83 3.47 2.54
CA LEU A 104 -4.88 2.92 1.67
C LEU A 104 -6.28 3.45 2.04
N LYS A 105 -6.56 3.66 3.33
CA LYS A 105 -7.84 4.24 3.79
C LYS A 105 -7.99 5.69 3.33
N LEU A 106 -6.94 6.49 3.48
CA LEU A 106 -6.95 7.91 3.06
C LEU A 106 -7.22 8.05 1.55
N VAL A 107 -6.61 7.18 0.74
CA VAL A 107 -6.79 7.19 -0.72
C VAL A 107 -8.21 6.80 -1.09
N LYS A 108 -8.80 5.78 -0.46
CA LYS A 108 -10.20 5.40 -0.68
C LYS A 108 -11.16 6.53 -0.33
N GLN A 109 -10.89 7.26 0.77
CA GLN A 109 -11.70 8.41 1.17
C GLN A 109 -11.60 9.56 0.17
N HIS A 110 -10.39 9.86 -0.34
CA HIS A 110 -10.19 10.90 -1.35
C HIS A 110 -10.93 10.57 -2.66
N VAL A 111 -10.76 9.35 -3.18
CA VAL A 111 -11.46 8.90 -4.40
C VAL A 111 -12.97 8.96 -4.23
N ALA A 112 -13.50 8.54 -3.07
CA ALA A 112 -14.93 8.60 -2.79
C ALA A 112 -15.47 10.04 -2.69
N LYS A 113 -14.64 11.00 -2.27
CA LYS A 113 -15.00 12.42 -2.21
C LYS A 113 -15.06 13.03 -3.62
N THR A 114 -14.04 12.83 -4.44
CA THR A 114 -13.99 13.34 -5.83
C THR A 114 -15.15 12.80 -6.67
N ALA A 115 -15.47 11.51 -6.56
CA ALA A 115 -16.59 10.91 -7.29
C ALA A 115 -17.99 11.43 -6.88
N ARG A 116 -18.11 12.06 -5.70
CA ARG A 116 -19.36 12.72 -5.26
C ARG A 116 -19.47 14.14 -5.76
N GLU A 117 -18.34 14.83 -5.94
CA GLU A 117 -18.28 16.20 -6.47
C GLU A 117 -18.60 16.20 -7.98
N GLU A 118 -18.06 15.24 -8.75
CA GLU A 118 -18.33 15.08 -10.20
C GLU A 118 -19.78 14.66 -10.55
N LYS A 119 -20.59 14.24 -9.57
CA LYS A 119 -22.00 13.86 -9.77
C LYS A 119 -23.00 14.98 -9.46
N ASN A 120 -22.51 16.12 -8.95
CA ASN A 120 -23.34 17.28 -8.60
C ASN A 120 -23.21 18.44 -9.61
N ASP A 121 -22.46 18.25 -10.70
CA ASP A 121 -22.42 19.10 -11.90
C ASP A 121 -23.14 18.41 -13.08
#